data_AF-A0ABD4UQJ4-F1
#
_entry.id   AF-A0ABD4UQJ4-F1
#
_cell.length_a   1.000
_cell.length_b   1.000
_cell.length_c   1.000
_cell.angle_alpha   90.00
_cell.angle_beta   90.00
_cell.angle_gamma   90.00
#
_symmetry.space_group_name_H-M   'P 1'
#
loop_
_entity.id
_entity.type
_entity.pdbx_description
1 polymer ?
#
loop_
_entity_poly.entity_id
_entity_poly.type
_entity_poly.pdbx_seq_one_letter_code
_entity_poly.pdbx_strand_id
1 'polypeptide(L)'
;MFAILGDIEFELIGYFDGFDATFGADYAEHALLQGKPRLQRMGDKLDEIRIALSFHYWYCDPEAELAKLRAAVSAKQAMALVFGNGDYKGWFVLTEVQSTSKQTDTSGTVLSLDAQITLREFVGDKKNPLKPPAVQPKVPPAAAQAVSSVTSAVATARGAIQQAVTWANQAQSAMRVAVDAVKVVQKLKDDPFAALSRSSSVLTNIKQAADPLAKLSPALASLTDQIPEAAGILRASNTALDAVRSAQGGLANATIGTITGAIDRAAGQLSTASSALSSAAPSLSKLAAKVATRRI
;
A
#
# COMPACT_ATOMS: atom_id res chain seq x y z
N MET A 1 -25.50 13.77 -12.64
CA MET A 1 -24.53 13.89 -13.74
C MET A 1 -23.89 12.52 -14.03
N PHE A 2 -24.16 11.93 -15.19
CA PHE A 2 -23.73 10.54 -15.51
C PHE A 2 -22.60 10.44 -16.54
N ALA A 3 -22.49 11.40 -17.47
CA ALA A 3 -21.34 11.58 -18.33
C ALA A 3 -21.35 12.99 -18.93
N ILE A 4 -20.20 13.45 -19.40
CA ILE A 4 -20.03 14.67 -20.18
C ILE A 4 -19.24 14.30 -21.43
N LEU A 5 -19.72 14.74 -22.60
CA LEU A 5 -18.96 14.74 -23.85
C LEU A 5 -18.71 16.20 -24.24
N GLY A 6 -17.48 16.68 -24.07
CA GLY A 6 -17.17 18.11 -24.28
C GLY A 6 -17.95 19.02 -23.32
N ASP A 7 -18.88 19.81 -23.85
CA ASP A 7 -19.80 20.66 -23.07
C ASP A 7 -21.23 20.08 -22.98
N ILE A 8 -21.47 18.91 -23.57
CA ILE A 8 -22.78 18.25 -23.56
C ILE A 8 -22.86 17.38 -22.30
N GLU A 9 -23.66 17.85 -21.34
CA GLU A 9 -23.95 17.11 -20.12
C GLU A 9 -25.07 16.10 -20.38
N PHE A 10 -24.82 14.83 -20.04
CA PHE A 10 -25.85 13.80 -20.02
C PHE A 10 -26.44 13.72 -18.60
N GLU A 11 -27.54 14.43 -18.40
CA GLU A 11 -28.37 14.34 -17.19
C GLU A 11 -29.59 13.45 -17.48
N LEU A 12 -29.37 12.13 -17.49
CA LEU A 12 -30.47 11.16 -17.56
C LEU A 12 -30.64 10.50 -16.21
N ILE A 13 -31.83 10.68 -15.61
CA ILE A 13 -32.23 10.00 -14.39
C ILE A 13 -32.48 8.53 -14.73
N GLY A 14 -31.46 7.70 -14.50
CA GLY A 14 -31.56 6.25 -14.56
C GLY A 14 -30.85 5.64 -15.76
N TYR A 15 -29.59 5.27 -15.55
CA TYR A 15 -28.80 4.25 -16.26
C TYR A 15 -28.63 4.37 -17.79
N PHE A 16 -27.46 3.96 -18.30
CA PHE A 16 -27.32 3.66 -19.73
C PHE A 16 -28.11 2.38 -20.02
N ASP A 17 -29.11 2.43 -20.89
CA ASP A 17 -29.89 1.24 -21.30
C ASP A 17 -29.09 0.31 -22.23
N GLY A 18 -27.92 0.78 -22.70
CA GLY A 18 -26.93 0.00 -23.42
C GLY A 18 -25.64 0.79 -23.57
N PHE A 19 -24.58 0.32 -22.89
CA PHE A 19 -23.21 0.79 -23.10
C PHE A 19 -22.41 -0.34 -23.74
N ASP A 20 -22.13 -0.22 -25.03
CA ASP A 20 -21.35 -1.19 -25.79
C ASP A 20 -20.02 -0.55 -26.19
N ALA A 21 -18.92 -1.10 -25.68
CA ALA A 21 -17.57 -0.67 -26.05
C ALA A 21 -16.88 -1.81 -26.79
N THR A 22 -16.43 -1.51 -28.01
CA THR A 22 -15.71 -2.44 -28.88
C THR A 22 -14.24 -2.07 -28.90
N PHE A 23 -13.41 -2.99 -28.40
CA PHE A 23 -11.95 -2.91 -28.39
C PHE A 23 -11.39 -3.95 -29.36
N GLY A 24 -10.39 -3.58 -30.16
CA GLY A 24 -9.81 -4.48 -31.15
C GLY A 24 -8.35 -4.20 -31.45
N ALA A 25 -7.66 -5.18 -32.02
CA ALA A 25 -6.32 -5.02 -32.55
C ALA A 25 -6.28 -5.50 -34.00
N ASP A 26 -5.52 -4.79 -34.84
CA ASP A 26 -5.40 -5.11 -36.25
C ASP A 26 -4.29 -6.14 -36.47
N TYR A 27 -4.63 -7.20 -37.19
CA TYR A 27 -3.70 -8.26 -37.60
C TYR A 27 -3.69 -8.39 -39.12
N ALA A 28 -2.49 -8.43 -39.70
CA ALA A 28 -2.30 -8.80 -41.10
C ALA A 28 -2.15 -10.32 -41.21
N GLU A 29 -2.88 -10.94 -42.12
CA GLU A 29 -2.75 -12.35 -42.46
C GLU A 29 -1.78 -12.55 -43.63
N HIS A 30 -0.74 -13.33 -43.41
CA HIS A 30 0.23 -13.72 -44.43
C HIS A 30 -0.02 -15.19 -44.80
N ALA A 31 -0.58 -15.41 -46.00
CA ALA A 31 -0.80 -16.74 -46.54
C ALA A 31 0.54 -17.46 -46.77
N LEU A 32 0.60 -18.74 -46.41
CA LEU A 32 1.76 -19.61 -46.63
C LEU A 32 1.45 -20.62 -47.73
N LEU A 33 2.48 -21.03 -48.47
CA LEU A 33 2.37 -22.03 -49.54
C LEU A 33 1.81 -23.38 -49.04
N GLN A 34 2.07 -23.75 -47.78
CA GLN A 34 1.46 -24.88 -47.08
C GLN A 34 1.28 -24.55 -45.58
N GLY A 35 0.21 -25.04 -44.97
CA GLY A 35 -0.11 -24.80 -43.55
C GLY A 35 -1.08 -23.62 -43.33
N LYS A 36 -1.35 -23.29 -42.06
CA LYS A 36 -2.26 -22.20 -41.69
C LYS A 36 -1.59 -20.82 -41.91
N PRO A 37 -2.31 -19.79 -42.38
CA PRO A 37 -1.79 -18.43 -42.51
C PRO A 37 -1.19 -17.89 -41.20
N ARG A 38 -0.13 -17.08 -41.29
CA ARG A 38 0.50 -16.43 -40.13
C ARG A 38 -0.13 -15.07 -39.87
N LEU A 39 -0.36 -14.75 -38.60
CA LEU A 39 -0.87 -13.45 -38.15
C LEU A 39 0.28 -12.55 -37.70
N GLN A 40 0.36 -11.33 -38.23
CA GLN A 40 1.28 -10.29 -37.79
C GLN A 40 0.48 -9.12 -37.19
N ARG A 41 0.78 -8.74 -35.94
CA ARG A 41 0.14 -7.60 -35.28
C ARG A 41 0.60 -6.30 -35.93
N MET A 42 -0.35 -5.51 -36.45
CA MET A 42 -0.11 -4.26 -37.16
C MET A 42 -0.32 -3.02 -36.27
N GLY A 43 -1.07 -3.17 -35.18
CA GLY A 43 -1.36 -2.09 -34.23
C GLY A 43 -2.66 -2.35 -33.49
N ASP A 44 -3.03 -1.39 -32.64
CA ASP A 44 -4.32 -1.40 -31.97
C ASP A 44 -5.34 -0.64 -32.84
N LYS A 45 -6.57 -1.14 -32.87
CA LYS A 45 -7.68 -0.50 -33.58
C LYS A 45 -8.21 0.63 -32.71
N LEU A 46 -8.72 1.69 -33.33
CA LEU A 46 -9.40 2.76 -32.60
C LEU A 46 -10.61 2.19 -31.86
N ASP A 47 -10.74 2.57 -30.60
CA ASP A 47 -11.88 2.15 -29.78
C ASP A 47 -13.18 2.77 -30.31
N GLU A 48 -14.24 1.96 -30.35
CA GLU A 48 -15.58 2.40 -30.75
C GLU A 48 -16.53 2.21 -29.56
N ILE A 49 -17.26 3.25 -29.21
CA ILE A 49 -18.23 3.24 -28.12
C ILE A 49 -19.60 3.59 -28.68
N ARG A 50 -20.58 2.73 -28.42
CA ARG A 50 -21.98 2.93 -28.76
C ARG A 50 -22.78 3.15 -27.49
N ILE A 51 -23.56 4.22 -27.48
CA ILE A 51 -24.35 4.63 -26.32
C ILE A 51 -25.81 4.80 -26.76
N ALA A 52 -26.71 4.11 -26.09
CA ALA A 52 -28.15 4.33 -26.20
C ALA A 52 -28.59 5.41 -25.19
N LEU A 53 -29.27 6.44 -25.69
CA LEU A 53 -29.82 7.56 -24.93
C LEU A 53 -31.34 7.58 -25.08
N SER A 54 -32.05 7.92 -24.02
CA SER A 54 -33.51 8.10 -24.05
C SER A 54 -33.89 9.46 -23.48
N PHE A 55 -34.47 10.31 -24.33
CA PHE A 55 -34.91 11.65 -23.94
C PHE A 55 -36.43 11.70 -23.78
N HIS A 56 -36.89 12.42 -22.77
CA HIS A 56 -38.31 12.56 -22.46
C HIS A 56 -38.60 13.97 -21.94
N TYR A 57 -39.73 14.55 -22.37
CA TYR A 57 -40.10 15.95 -22.08
C TYR A 57 -40.19 16.29 -20.58
N TRP A 58 -40.44 15.29 -19.73
CA TRP A 58 -40.44 15.46 -18.27
C TRP A 58 -39.08 15.84 -17.68
N TYR A 59 -37.98 15.50 -18.35
CA TYR A 59 -36.63 15.68 -17.80
C TYR A 59 -35.78 16.63 -18.64
N CYS A 60 -36.02 16.69 -19.95
CA CYS A 60 -35.27 17.53 -20.88
C CYS A 60 -36.15 17.92 -22.06
N ASP A 61 -35.78 18.96 -22.80
CA ASP A 61 -36.37 19.23 -24.12
C ASP A 61 -35.72 18.29 -25.17
N PRO A 62 -36.45 17.26 -25.66
CA PRO A 62 -35.85 16.24 -26.51
C PRO A 62 -35.31 16.80 -27.83
N GLU A 63 -35.97 17.81 -28.40
CA GLU A 63 -35.59 18.38 -29.69
C GLU A 63 -34.34 19.26 -29.56
N ALA A 64 -34.22 20.01 -28.46
CA ALA A 64 -33.03 20.78 -28.15
C ALA A 64 -31.79 19.89 -27.90
N GLU A 65 -31.94 18.79 -27.16
CA GLU A 65 -30.82 17.86 -26.92
C GLU A 65 -30.40 17.15 -28.22
N LEU A 66 -31.35 16.74 -29.06
CA LEU A 66 -31.04 16.18 -30.37
C LEU A 66 -30.32 17.20 -31.27
N ALA A 67 -30.70 18.48 -31.21
CA ALA A 67 -30.04 19.54 -31.96
C ALA A 67 -28.57 19.73 -31.53
N LYS A 68 -28.27 19.63 -30.22
CA LYS A 68 -26.88 19.65 -29.71
C LYS A 68 -26.06 18.47 -30.26
N LEU A 69 -26.62 17.26 -30.27
CA LEU A 69 -25.95 16.08 -30.83
C LEU A 69 -25.69 16.25 -32.33
N ARG A 70 -26.66 16.78 -33.09
CA ARG A 70 -26.47 17.07 -34.53
C ARG A 70 -25.41 18.14 -34.75
N ALA A 71 -25.38 19.18 -33.93
CA ALA A 71 -24.35 20.21 -33.98
C ALA A 71 -22.96 19.60 -33.72
N ALA A 72 -22.82 18.74 -32.71
CA ALA A 72 -21.57 18.05 -32.40
C ALA A 72 -21.08 17.15 -33.55
N VAL A 73 -21.97 16.39 -34.21
CA VAL A 73 -21.64 15.63 -35.43
C VAL A 73 -21.12 16.57 -36.53
N SER A 74 -21.80 17.69 -36.74
CA SER A 74 -21.44 18.65 -37.80
C SER A 74 -20.11 19.35 -37.54
N ALA A 75 -19.79 19.60 -36.26
CA ALA A 75 -18.54 20.23 -35.84
C ALA A 75 -17.34 19.33 -36.10
N LYS A 76 -17.51 18.00 -36.11
CA LYS A 76 -16.44 17.00 -36.33
C LYS A 76 -15.25 17.18 -35.39
N GLN A 77 -15.52 17.71 -34.19
CA GLN A 77 -14.51 17.99 -33.18
C GLN A 77 -14.33 16.80 -32.27
N ALA A 78 -13.08 16.59 -31.82
CA ALA A 78 -12.79 15.63 -30.77
C ALA A 78 -13.25 16.20 -29.43
N MET A 79 -14.05 15.44 -28.70
CA MET A 79 -14.66 15.82 -27.44
C MET A 79 -14.20 14.85 -26.35
N ALA A 80 -13.89 15.39 -25.18
CA ALA A 80 -13.49 14.58 -24.03
C ALA A 80 -14.71 13.82 -23.49
N LEU A 81 -14.61 12.49 -23.37
CA LEU A 81 -15.63 11.68 -22.70
C LEU A 81 -15.23 11.45 -21.24
N VAL A 82 -16.05 11.98 -20.33
CA VAL A 82 -15.88 11.84 -18.87
C VAL A 82 -17.13 11.20 -18.30
N PHE A 83 -17.00 10.16 -17.50
CA PHE A 83 -18.13 9.58 -16.77
C PHE A 83 -18.43 10.35 -15.48
N GLY A 84 -19.65 10.21 -14.97
CA GLY A 84 -20.13 10.89 -13.76
C GLY A 84 -19.40 10.50 -12.47
N ASN A 85 -18.63 9.40 -12.49
CA ASN A 85 -17.70 9.01 -11.43
C ASN A 85 -16.33 9.73 -11.53
N GLY A 86 -16.14 10.58 -12.53
CA GLY A 86 -14.89 11.29 -12.82
C GLY A 86 -13.92 10.52 -13.71
N ASP A 87 -14.27 9.32 -14.20
CA ASP A 87 -13.38 8.55 -15.07
C ASP A 87 -13.30 9.19 -16.45
N TYR A 88 -12.11 9.68 -16.78
CA TYR A 88 -11.76 10.16 -18.11
C TYR A 88 -11.45 9.00 -19.04
N LYS A 89 -12.24 8.84 -20.12
CA LYS A 89 -12.05 7.78 -21.12
C LYS A 89 -11.18 8.18 -22.30
N GLY A 90 -10.93 9.47 -22.50
CA GLY A 90 -10.15 9.96 -23.63
C GLY A 90 -10.93 10.91 -24.52
N TRP A 91 -10.35 11.19 -25.68
CA TRP A 91 -10.95 12.03 -26.71
C TRP A 91 -11.68 11.15 -27.72
N PHE A 92 -12.92 11.50 -28.02
CA PHE A 92 -13.76 10.78 -28.97
C PHE A 92 -14.38 11.77 -29.96
N VAL A 93 -14.52 11.34 -31.21
CA VAL A 93 -15.29 12.05 -32.23
C VAL A 93 -16.63 11.35 -32.36
N LEU A 94 -17.70 12.14 -32.34
CA LEU A 94 -19.05 11.67 -32.62
C LEU A 94 -19.21 11.46 -34.13
N THR A 95 -19.28 10.19 -34.54
CA THR A 95 -19.33 9.83 -35.97
C THR A 95 -20.74 9.61 -36.47
N GLU A 96 -21.64 9.15 -35.61
CA GLU A 96 -23.02 8.85 -35.99
C GLU A 96 -23.97 9.15 -34.84
N VAL A 97 -25.14 9.68 -35.19
CA VAL A 97 -26.28 9.87 -34.30
C VAL A 97 -27.51 9.35 -35.05
N GLN A 98 -28.12 8.30 -34.53
CA GLN A 98 -29.40 7.78 -35.01
C GLN A 98 -30.48 8.19 -34.00
N SER A 99 -31.58 8.77 -34.46
CA SER A 99 -32.68 9.21 -33.60
C SER A 99 -34.01 8.58 -34.01
N THR A 100 -34.75 8.05 -33.05
CA THR A 100 -36.07 7.44 -33.25
C THR A 100 -37.08 8.12 -32.33
N SER A 101 -38.05 8.82 -32.91
CA SER A 101 -39.14 9.44 -32.14
C SER A 101 -40.10 8.35 -31.63
N LYS A 102 -40.43 8.38 -30.34
CA LYS A 102 -41.34 7.41 -29.70
C LYS A 102 -42.73 7.97 -29.50
N GLN A 103 -42.84 9.22 -29.07
CA GLN A 103 -44.13 9.87 -28.83
C GLN A 103 -44.09 11.31 -29.32
N THR A 104 -45.19 11.73 -29.93
CA THR A 104 -45.42 13.11 -30.38
C THR A 104 -46.76 13.60 -29.86
N ASP A 105 -46.84 14.88 -29.56
CA ASP A 105 -48.12 15.55 -29.28
C ASP A 105 -48.94 15.71 -30.57
N THR A 106 -50.21 16.06 -30.42
CA THR A 106 -51.15 16.46 -31.47
C THR A 106 -50.64 17.57 -32.39
N SER A 107 -49.75 18.43 -31.88
CA SER A 107 -49.04 19.47 -32.64
C SER A 107 -47.85 18.95 -33.48
N GLY A 108 -47.45 17.69 -33.31
CA GLY A 108 -46.26 17.09 -33.93
C GLY A 108 -44.96 17.30 -33.13
N THR A 109 -45.02 17.99 -31.99
CA THR A 109 -43.87 18.19 -31.09
C THR A 109 -43.45 16.86 -30.47
N VAL A 110 -42.15 16.55 -30.47
CA VAL A 110 -41.61 15.29 -29.94
C VAL A 110 -41.63 15.31 -28.41
N LEU A 111 -42.39 14.39 -27.81
CA LEU A 111 -42.48 14.21 -26.36
C LEU A 111 -41.43 13.23 -25.82
N SER A 112 -41.07 12.22 -26.61
CA SER A 112 -39.97 11.31 -26.27
C SER A 112 -39.26 10.78 -27.51
N LEU A 113 -37.94 10.63 -27.41
CA LEU A 113 -37.12 10.06 -28.47
C LEU A 113 -35.97 9.25 -27.89
N ASP A 114 -35.60 8.18 -28.59
CA ASP A 114 -34.35 7.48 -28.33
C ASP A 114 -33.30 7.94 -29.33
N ALA A 115 -32.07 8.13 -28.86
CA ALA A 115 -30.92 8.42 -29.69
C ALA A 115 -29.81 7.39 -29.46
N GLN A 116 -29.34 6.75 -30.51
CA GLN A 116 -28.14 5.93 -30.49
C GLN A 116 -26.98 6.76 -31.03
N ILE A 117 -25.90 6.87 -30.26
CA ILE A 117 -24.69 7.57 -30.70
C ILE A 117 -23.52 6.61 -30.83
N THR A 118 -22.70 6.83 -31.86
CA THR A 118 -21.46 6.10 -32.08
C THR A 118 -20.29 7.08 -31.98
N LEU A 119 -19.40 6.79 -31.03
CA LEU A 119 -18.19 7.54 -30.74
C LEU A 119 -16.98 6.72 -31.20
N ARG A 120 -16.03 7.35 -31.87
CA ARG A 120 -14.75 6.72 -32.25
C ARG A 120 -13.58 7.46 -31.62
N GLU A 121 -12.64 6.71 -31.08
CA GLU A 121 -11.46 7.27 -30.40
C GLU A 121 -10.67 8.20 -31.33
N PHE A 122 -10.23 9.32 -30.78
CA PHE A 122 -9.38 10.28 -31.45
C PHE A 122 -8.05 10.43 -30.74
N VAL A 123 -7.00 9.88 -31.33
CA VAL A 123 -5.64 9.84 -30.75
C VAL A 123 -4.89 11.16 -30.95
N GLY A 124 -5.40 12.07 -31.79
CA GLY A 124 -4.79 13.37 -32.09
C GLY A 124 -3.45 13.29 -32.84
N ASP A 125 -2.79 14.44 -32.98
CA ASP A 125 -1.43 14.51 -33.49
C ASP A 125 -0.45 14.21 -32.34
N LYS A 126 0.38 13.16 -32.48
CA LYS A 126 1.40 12.77 -31.49
C LYS A 126 2.36 13.91 -31.14
N LYS A 127 2.53 14.90 -32.04
CA LYS A 127 3.42 16.04 -31.82
C LYS A 127 2.78 17.19 -31.03
N ASN A 128 1.44 17.28 -31.02
CA ASN A 128 0.68 18.31 -30.30
C ASN A 128 -0.55 17.67 -29.65
N PRO A 129 -0.38 16.98 -28.49
CA PRO A 129 -1.50 16.35 -27.81
C PRO A 129 -2.49 17.40 -27.31
N LEU A 130 -3.77 17.18 -27.54
CA LEU A 130 -4.85 18.01 -27.00
C LEU A 130 -4.80 17.97 -25.47
N LYS A 131 -4.74 19.15 -24.84
CA LYS A 131 -4.73 19.27 -23.38
C LYS A 131 -6.07 18.73 -22.83
N PRO A 132 -6.08 17.68 -22.00
CA PRO A 132 -7.32 17.15 -21.45
C PRO A 132 -8.03 18.26 -20.63
N PRO A 133 -9.35 18.42 -20.78
CA PRO A 133 -10.09 19.44 -20.04
C PRO A 133 -10.14 19.06 -18.57
N ALA A 134 -9.49 19.85 -17.72
CA ALA A 134 -9.65 19.94 -16.26
C ALA A 134 -9.79 18.64 -15.44
N VAL A 135 -9.32 17.49 -15.92
CA VAL A 135 -9.17 16.28 -15.10
C VAL A 135 -7.82 16.38 -14.40
N GLN A 136 -7.83 16.63 -13.09
CA GLN A 136 -6.62 16.62 -12.29
C GLN A 136 -5.89 15.29 -12.51
N PRO A 137 -4.59 15.31 -12.87
CA PRO A 137 -3.85 14.07 -13.07
C PRO A 137 -3.78 13.30 -11.75
N LYS A 138 -4.44 12.13 -11.74
CA LYS A 138 -4.15 10.98 -10.88
C LYS A 138 -4.20 11.27 -9.37
N VAL A 139 -5.35 11.72 -8.88
CA VAL A 139 -5.72 11.54 -7.47
C VAL A 139 -6.71 10.37 -7.44
N PRO A 140 -6.29 9.15 -7.04
CA PRO A 140 -7.24 8.07 -6.80
C PRO A 140 -8.36 8.58 -5.87
N PRO A 141 -9.62 8.14 -6.05
CA PRO A 141 -10.74 8.61 -5.24
C PRO A 141 -10.36 8.56 -3.76
N ALA A 142 -10.81 9.52 -2.94
CA ALA A 142 -10.39 9.66 -1.54
C ALA A 142 -10.49 8.33 -0.75
N ALA A 143 -11.45 7.48 -1.09
CA ALA A 143 -11.58 6.12 -0.57
C ALA A 143 -10.40 5.19 -0.94
N ALA A 144 -9.90 5.22 -2.17
CA ALA A 144 -8.73 4.45 -2.60
C ALA A 144 -7.41 4.98 -2.01
N GLN A 145 -7.32 6.29 -1.72
CA GLN A 145 -6.19 6.87 -0.99
C GLN A 145 -6.20 6.49 0.50
N ALA A 146 -7.37 6.46 1.13
CA ALA A 146 -7.52 5.96 2.49
C ALA A 146 -7.15 4.46 2.57
N VAL A 147 -7.59 3.64 1.63
CA VAL A 147 -7.29 2.19 1.65
C VAL A 147 -5.81 1.91 1.35
N SER A 148 -5.19 2.65 0.43
CA SER A 148 -3.75 2.50 0.14
C SER A 148 -2.87 2.99 1.28
N SER A 149 -3.14 4.16 1.87
CA SER A 149 -2.41 4.67 3.04
C SER A 149 -2.54 3.75 4.25
N VAL A 150 -3.73 3.19 4.49
CA VAL A 150 -3.95 2.18 5.55
C VAL A 150 -3.17 0.90 5.24
N THR A 151 -3.16 0.43 3.99
CA THR A 151 -2.40 -0.78 3.60
C THR A 151 -0.90 -0.58 3.76
N SER A 152 -0.37 0.59 3.40
CA SER A 152 1.04 0.95 3.58
C SER A 152 1.42 1.10 5.05
N ALA A 153 0.56 1.76 5.86
CA ALA A 153 0.78 1.91 7.29
C ALA A 153 0.77 0.56 8.01
N VAL A 154 -0.17 -0.32 7.66
CA VAL A 154 -0.23 -1.69 8.19
C VAL A 154 1.01 -2.48 7.77
N ALA A 155 1.45 -2.42 6.51
CA ALA A 155 2.65 -3.11 6.05
C ALA A 155 3.92 -2.65 6.80
N THR A 156 4.09 -1.35 7.00
CA THR A 156 5.19 -0.77 7.78
C THR A 156 5.14 -1.20 9.25
N ALA A 157 3.95 -1.18 9.87
CA ALA A 157 3.75 -1.66 11.25
C ALA A 157 4.09 -3.17 11.38
N ARG A 158 3.66 -4.02 10.43
CA ARG A 158 4.03 -5.44 10.42
C ARG A 158 5.54 -5.63 10.32
N GLY A 159 6.21 -4.88 9.45
CA GLY A 159 7.66 -4.92 9.28
C GLY A 159 8.40 -4.54 10.56
N ALA A 160 7.99 -3.46 11.22
CA ALA A 160 8.57 -3.01 12.49
C ALA A 160 8.38 -4.05 13.60
N ILE A 161 7.21 -4.70 13.69
CA ILE A 161 6.95 -5.75 14.68
C ILE A 161 7.81 -6.99 14.41
N GLN A 162 7.94 -7.42 13.15
CA GLN A 162 8.79 -8.58 12.81
C GLN A 162 10.26 -8.34 13.17
N GLN A 163 10.75 -7.13 12.92
CA GLN A 163 12.11 -6.73 13.32
C GLN A 163 12.26 -6.70 14.84
N ALA A 164 11.28 -6.14 15.57
CA ALA A 164 11.27 -6.13 17.02
C ALA A 164 11.28 -7.56 17.61
N VAL A 165 10.46 -8.48 17.09
CA VAL A 165 10.47 -9.89 17.54
C VAL A 165 11.82 -10.56 17.25
N THR A 166 12.43 -10.26 16.10
CA THR A 166 13.74 -10.82 15.72
C THR A 166 14.84 -10.34 16.68
N TRP A 167 14.91 -9.04 16.95
CA TRP A 167 15.89 -8.49 17.90
C TRP A 167 15.64 -8.96 19.33
N ALA A 168 14.37 -9.15 19.74
CA ALA A 168 14.05 -9.71 21.05
C ALA A 168 14.57 -11.14 21.21
N ASN A 169 14.37 -11.99 20.21
CA ASN A 169 14.89 -13.36 20.22
C ASN A 169 16.43 -13.39 20.22
N GLN A 170 17.08 -12.50 19.45
CA GLN A 170 18.54 -12.35 19.43
C GLN A 170 19.08 -11.85 20.78
N ALA A 171 18.42 -10.88 21.40
CA ALA A 171 18.80 -10.38 22.73
C ALA A 171 18.67 -11.49 23.78
N GLN A 172 17.58 -12.26 23.74
CA GLN A 172 17.34 -13.34 24.69
C GLN A 172 18.37 -14.49 24.57
N SER A 173 18.78 -14.86 23.35
CA SER A 173 19.80 -15.88 23.14
C SER A 173 21.19 -15.40 23.56
N ALA A 174 21.58 -14.18 23.17
CA ALA A 174 22.87 -13.58 23.55
C ALA A 174 22.97 -13.37 25.07
N MET A 175 21.88 -12.97 25.72
CA MET A 175 21.77 -12.83 27.18
C MET A 175 22.00 -14.15 27.93
N ARG A 176 21.45 -15.27 27.44
CA ARG A 176 21.69 -16.59 28.05
C ARG A 176 23.17 -16.95 27.99
N VAL A 177 23.81 -16.74 26.84
CA VAL A 177 25.25 -16.97 26.66
C VAL A 177 26.08 -16.11 27.61
N ALA A 178 25.72 -14.83 27.79
CA ALA A 178 26.40 -13.94 28.72
C ALA A 178 26.23 -14.37 30.19
N VAL A 179 25.01 -14.77 30.59
CA VAL A 179 24.72 -15.29 31.95
C VAL A 179 25.51 -16.56 32.23
N ASP A 180 25.54 -17.51 31.28
CA ASP A 180 26.24 -18.77 31.44
C ASP A 180 27.76 -18.57 31.48
N ALA A 181 28.30 -17.66 30.65
CA ALA A 181 29.70 -17.28 30.69
C ALA A 181 30.09 -16.68 32.05
N VAL A 182 29.26 -15.79 32.62
CA VAL A 182 29.49 -15.22 33.95
C VAL A 182 29.40 -16.28 35.05
N LYS A 183 28.44 -17.21 34.99
CA LYS A 183 28.33 -18.32 35.95
C LYS A 183 29.53 -19.26 35.89
N VAL A 184 30.10 -19.50 34.72
CA VAL A 184 31.34 -20.28 34.58
C VAL A 184 32.48 -19.56 35.27
N VAL A 185 32.61 -18.25 35.10
CA VAL A 185 33.65 -17.45 35.77
C VAL A 185 33.41 -17.35 37.28
N GLN A 186 32.15 -17.32 37.75
CA GLN A 186 31.83 -17.37 39.19
C GLN A 186 32.30 -18.66 39.88
N LYS A 187 32.35 -19.79 39.16
CA LYS A 187 32.86 -21.06 39.68
C LYS A 187 34.38 -21.07 39.84
N LEU A 188 35.09 -20.13 39.22
CA LEU A 188 36.54 -19.90 39.39
C LEU A 188 36.83 -18.92 40.53
N LYS A 189 36.00 -18.92 41.58
CA LYS A 189 36.06 -17.96 42.69
C LYS A 189 37.41 -17.96 43.41
N ASP A 190 38.09 -19.11 43.39
CA ASP A 190 39.37 -19.35 44.05
C ASP A 190 40.59 -18.92 43.21
N ASP A 191 40.41 -18.59 41.92
CA ASP A 191 41.48 -18.20 40.98
C ASP A 191 41.25 -16.81 40.36
N PRO A 192 41.61 -15.72 41.05
CA PRO A 192 41.38 -14.35 40.58
C PRO A 192 42.09 -14.01 39.27
N PHE A 193 43.23 -14.65 38.98
CA PHE A 193 43.97 -14.47 37.72
C PHE A 193 43.28 -15.16 36.53
N ALA A 194 42.76 -16.38 36.74
CA ALA A 194 41.97 -17.08 35.73
C ALA A 194 40.63 -16.36 35.47
N ALA A 195 40.02 -15.79 36.50
CA ALA A 195 38.82 -14.97 36.38
C ALA A 195 39.07 -13.67 35.57
N LEU A 196 40.20 -12.99 35.81
CA LEU A 196 40.55 -11.78 35.07
C LEU A 196 40.81 -12.05 33.58
N SER A 197 41.55 -13.10 33.24
CA SER A 197 41.79 -13.46 31.83
C SER A 197 40.50 -13.80 31.07
N ARG A 198 39.53 -14.43 31.74
CA ARG A 198 38.21 -14.75 31.18
C ARG A 198 37.22 -13.58 31.23
N SER A 199 37.51 -12.51 31.97
CA SER A 199 36.63 -11.33 32.04
C SER A 199 36.55 -10.58 30.71
N SER A 200 37.60 -10.61 29.89
CA SER A 200 37.62 -9.99 28.55
C SER A 200 36.67 -10.68 27.56
N SER A 201 36.60 -12.02 27.60
CA SER A 201 35.64 -12.78 26.79
C SER A 201 34.21 -12.59 27.29
N VAL A 202 34.01 -12.55 28.61
CA VAL A 202 32.72 -12.20 29.22
C VAL A 202 32.26 -10.79 28.80
N LEU A 203 33.14 -9.79 28.82
CA LEU A 203 32.86 -8.43 28.36
C LEU A 203 32.42 -8.41 26.89
N THR A 204 33.04 -9.24 26.05
CA THR A 204 32.67 -9.36 24.64
C THR A 204 31.27 -9.97 24.49
N ASN A 205 30.96 -11.02 25.24
CA ASN A 205 29.63 -11.65 25.23
C ASN A 205 28.53 -10.70 25.75
N ILE A 206 28.83 -9.91 26.78
CA ILE A 206 27.91 -8.89 27.31
C ILE A 206 27.67 -7.78 26.28
N LYS A 207 28.70 -7.32 25.56
CA LYS A 207 28.55 -6.34 24.48
C LYS A 207 27.68 -6.86 23.33
N GLN A 208 27.89 -8.12 22.92
CA GLN A 208 27.09 -8.76 21.89
C GLN A 208 25.60 -8.90 22.29
N ALA A 209 25.31 -8.99 23.58
CA ALA A 209 23.93 -8.97 24.10
C ALA A 209 23.31 -7.55 24.14
N ALA A 210 24.13 -6.50 24.27
CA ALA A 210 23.66 -5.11 24.35
C ALA A 210 23.19 -4.55 22.99
N ASP A 211 23.83 -4.97 21.89
CA ASP A 211 23.52 -4.47 20.53
C ASP A 211 22.06 -4.71 20.09
N PRO A 212 21.48 -5.93 20.19
CA PRO A 212 20.08 -6.14 19.85
C PRO A 212 19.13 -5.43 20.81
N LEU A 213 19.49 -5.27 22.09
CA LEU A 213 18.72 -4.50 23.07
C LEU A 213 18.67 -3.00 22.74
N ALA A 214 19.77 -2.43 22.24
CA ALA A 214 19.83 -1.04 21.79
C ALA A 214 18.97 -0.80 20.54
N LYS A 215 18.87 -1.80 19.65
CA LYS A 215 18.03 -1.73 18.43
C LYS A 215 16.54 -1.94 18.71
N LEU A 216 16.19 -2.65 19.78
CA LEU A 216 14.81 -2.88 20.21
C LEU A 216 14.10 -1.61 20.66
N SER A 217 14.79 -0.74 21.40
CA SER A 217 14.20 0.46 22.00
C SER A 217 13.54 1.40 20.97
N PRO A 218 14.22 1.85 19.89
CA PRO A 218 13.58 2.73 18.89
C PRO A 218 12.49 2.03 18.09
N ALA A 219 12.63 0.72 17.84
CA ALA A 219 11.65 -0.05 17.09
C ALA A 219 10.32 -0.17 17.84
N LEU A 220 10.39 -0.45 19.15
CA LEU A 220 9.22 -0.57 20.02
C LEU A 220 8.60 0.79 20.38
N ALA A 221 9.40 1.86 20.45
CA ALA A 221 8.89 3.22 20.68
C ALA A 221 7.91 3.64 19.59
N SER A 222 8.24 3.37 18.31
CA SER A 222 7.35 3.67 17.17
C SER A 222 6.02 2.88 17.18
N LEU A 223 5.96 1.78 17.93
CA LEU A 223 4.81 0.88 18.01
C LEU A 223 3.95 1.12 19.25
N THR A 224 4.41 1.95 20.19
CA THR A 224 3.75 2.15 21.48
C THR A 224 2.42 2.89 21.34
N ASP A 225 2.31 3.81 20.37
CA ASP A 225 1.07 4.54 20.08
C ASP A 225 -0.03 3.64 19.49
N GLN A 226 0.36 2.57 18.82
CA GLN A 226 -0.55 1.68 18.10
C GLN A 226 -0.86 0.39 18.87
N ILE A 227 0.04 -0.04 19.76
CA ILE A 227 -0.08 -1.32 20.48
C ILE A 227 0.30 -1.13 21.96
N PRO A 228 -0.67 -1.14 22.89
CA PRO A 228 -0.39 -0.97 24.32
C PRO A 228 0.47 -2.10 24.91
N GLU A 229 0.46 -3.29 24.29
CA GLU A 229 1.31 -4.43 24.66
C GLU A 229 2.81 -4.15 24.39
N ALA A 230 3.15 -3.24 23.46
CA ALA A 230 4.52 -2.85 23.15
C ALA A 230 5.17 -2.03 24.29
N ALA A 231 4.37 -1.30 25.07
CA ALA A 231 4.85 -0.51 26.21
C ALA A 231 5.50 -1.38 27.29
N GLY A 232 4.93 -2.56 27.55
CA GLY A 232 5.46 -3.52 28.51
C GLY A 232 6.80 -4.11 28.05
N ILE A 233 6.93 -4.39 26.76
CA ILE A 233 8.16 -4.91 26.15
C ILE A 233 9.24 -3.82 26.17
N LEU A 234 8.91 -2.59 25.78
CA LEU A 234 9.84 -1.46 25.78
C LEU A 234 10.42 -1.21 27.18
N ARG A 235 9.58 -1.22 28.21
CA ARG A 235 10.03 -1.06 29.60
C ARG A 235 10.98 -2.19 30.02
N ALA A 236 10.63 -3.44 29.73
CA ALA A 236 11.47 -4.59 30.01
C ALA A 236 12.81 -4.56 29.25
N SER A 237 12.79 -4.15 27.97
CA SER A 237 13.99 -4.00 27.15
C SER A 237 14.92 -2.90 27.66
N ASN A 238 14.37 -1.75 28.11
CA ASN A 238 15.18 -0.68 28.69
C ASN A 238 15.79 -1.11 30.04
N THR A 239 15.01 -1.74 30.93
CA THR A 239 15.53 -2.32 32.18
C THR A 239 16.65 -3.34 31.92
N ALA A 240 16.49 -4.19 30.89
CA ALA A 240 17.53 -5.15 30.51
C ALA A 240 18.79 -4.46 29.95
N LEU A 241 18.64 -3.43 29.11
CA LEU A 241 19.76 -2.68 28.56
C LEU A 241 20.57 -1.94 29.64
N ASP A 242 19.89 -1.32 30.61
CA ASP A 242 20.53 -0.61 31.71
C ASP A 242 21.30 -1.55 32.63
N ALA A 243 20.73 -2.72 32.93
CA ALA A 243 21.40 -3.74 33.71
C ALA A 243 22.61 -4.35 32.97
N VAL A 244 22.51 -4.58 31.66
CA VAL A 244 23.64 -5.04 30.81
C VAL A 244 24.76 -4.00 30.77
N ARG A 245 24.45 -2.71 30.61
CA ARG A 245 25.44 -1.61 30.65
C ARG A 245 26.08 -1.47 32.03
N SER A 246 25.31 -1.64 33.09
CA SER A 246 25.82 -1.63 34.47
C SER A 246 26.77 -2.80 34.74
N ALA A 247 26.45 -3.99 34.24
CA ALA A 247 27.34 -5.16 34.28
C ALA A 247 28.64 -4.91 33.50
N GLN A 248 28.55 -4.33 32.30
CA GLN A 248 29.70 -3.98 31.48
C GLN A 248 30.61 -2.96 32.17
N GLY A 249 30.06 -1.88 32.72
CA GLY A 249 30.82 -0.84 33.43
C GLY A 249 31.51 -1.36 34.68
N GLY A 250 30.85 -2.27 35.42
CA GLY A 250 31.43 -2.92 36.59
C GLY A 250 32.59 -3.85 36.25
N LEU A 251 32.49 -4.62 35.17
CA LEU A 251 33.54 -5.53 34.70
C LEU A 251 34.71 -4.82 34.01
N ALA A 252 34.45 -3.76 33.24
CA ALA A 252 35.49 -3.02 32.53
C ALA A 252 36.46 -2.28 33.46
N ASN A 253 35.99 -1.91 34.66
CA ASN A 253 36.78 -1.21 35.68
C ASN A 253 37.31 -2.15 36.77
N ALA A 254 37.15 -3.46 36.61
CA ALA A 254 37.53 -4.43 37.63
C ALA A 254 39.05 -4.66 37.66
N THR A 255 39.64 -4.55 38.85
CA THR A 255 41.05 -4.91 39.11
C THR A 255 41.12 -6.28 39.80
N ILE A 256 42.31 -6.90 39.87
CA ILE A 256 42.56 -8.20 40.52
C ILE A 256 41.93 -8.29 41.93
N GLY A 257 41.97 -7.21 42.72
CA GLY A 257 41.38 -7.17 44.07
C GLY A 257 39.85 -7.01 44.13
N THR A 258 39.20 -6.63 43.03
CA THR A 258 37.75 -6.34 42.98
C THR A 258 37.00 -7.23 41.98
N ILE A 259 37.70 -8.08 41.23
CA ILE A 259 37.18 -8.86 40.11
C ILE A 259 36.06 -9.82 40.55
N THR A 260 36.21 -10.51 41.68
CA THR A 260 35.21 -11.43 42.24
C THR A 260 33.91 -10.72 42.61
N GLY A 261 34.01 -9.55 43.25
CA GLY A 261 32.85 -8.71 43.56
C GLY A 261 32.20 -8.09 42.31
N ALA A 262 33.00 -7.72 41.30
CA ALA A 262 32.51 -7.21 40.03
C ALA A 262 31.76 -8.27 39.22
N ILE A 263 32.25 -9.51 39.22
CA ILE A 263 31.60 -10.68 38.60
C ILE A 263 30.28 -11.00 39.31
N ASP A 264 30.24 -11.01 40.64
CA ASP A 264 29.01 -11.28 41.39
C ASP A 264 27.94 -10.19 41.15
N ARG A 265 28.34 -8.91 41.07
CA ARG A 265 27.43 -7.81 40.67
C ARG A 265 26.97 -7.96 39.22
N ALA A 266 27.86 -8.29 38.30
CA ALA A 266 27.53 -8.51 36.90
C ALA A 266 26.54 -9.67 36.73
N ALA A 267 26.70 -10.75 37.50
CA ALA A 267 25.77 -11.88 37.52
C ALA A 267 24.37 -11.47 37.99
N GLY A 268 24.29 -10.67 39.07
CA GLY A 268 23.03 -10.13 39.57
C GLY A 268 22.33 -9.23 38.54
N GLN A 269 23.09 -8.34 37.89
CA GLN A 269 22.56 -7.45 36.84
C GLN A 269 22.08 -8.23 35.60
N LEU A 270 22.87 -9.19 35.11
CA LEU A 270 22.46 -10.04 33.98
C LEU A 270 21.25 -10.93 34.32
N SER A 271 21.14 -11.39 35.57
CA SER A 271 19.95 -12.12 36.03
C SER A 271 18.69 -11.24 36.00
N THR A 272 18.82 -9.99 36.45
CA THR A 272 17.73 -8.99 36.43
C THR A 272 17.29 -8.70 35.00
N ALA A 273 18.25 -8.50 34.10
CA ALA A 273 17.98 -8.29 32.69
C ALA A 273 17.31 -9.51 32.03
N SER A 274 17.73 -10.73 32.38
CA SER A 274 17.12 -11.97 31.88
C SER A 274 15.68 -12.13 32.37
N SER A 275 15.43 -11.85 33.65
CA SER A 275 14.10 -11.86 34.24
C SER A 275 13.17 -10.82 33.60
N ALA A 276 13.65 -9.60 33.37
CA ALA A 276 12.89 -8.57 32.67
C ALA A 276 12.47 -9.02 31.27
N LEU A 277 13.39 -9.57 30.48
CA LEU A 277 13.08 -10.10 29.14
C LEU A 277 12.11 -11.30 29.20
N SER A 278 12.27 -12.19 30.18
CA SER A 278 11.36 -13.34 30.34
C SER A 278 9.93 -12.92 30.68
N SER A 279 9.77 -11.83 31.45
CA SER A 279 8.45 -11.27 31.77
C SER A 279 7.75 -10.65 30.56
N ALA A 280 8.51 -10.23 29.54
CA ALA A 280 8.02 -9.68 28.28
C ALA A 280 7.85 -10.74 27.16
N ALA A 281 8.31 -11.97 27.37
CA ALA A 281 8.12 -13.08 26.42
C ALA A 281 6.65 -13.34 26.04
N PRO A 282 5.66 -13.34 26.97
CA PRO A 282 4.26 -13.56 26.62
C PRO A 282 3.63 -12.40 25.84
N SER A 283 4.08 -11.15 26.02
CA SER A 283 3.62 -10.02 25.21
C SER A 283 4.25 -10.04 23.81
N LEU A 284 5.52 -10.43 23.70
CA LEU A 284 6.19 -10.66 22.42
C LEU A 284 5.52 -11.76 21.59
N SER A 285 5.14 -12.88 22.21
CA SER A 285 4.47 -13.98 21.51
C SER A 285 3.07 -13.59 21.01
N LYS A 286 2.33 -12.79 21.79
CA LYS A 286 1.04 -12.21 21.37
C LYS A 286 1.20 -11.25 20.19
N LEU A 287 2.22 -10.39 20.20
CA LEU A 287 2.52 -9.50 19.08
C LEU A 287 2.89 -10.28 17.81
N ALA A 288 3.75 -11.30 17.94
CA ALA A 288 4.11 -12.18 16.83
C ALA A 288 2.88 -12.94 16.27
N ALA A 289 1.98 -13.40 17.15
CA ALA A 289 0.74 -14.06 16.74
C ALA A 289 -0.22 -13.11 16.01
N LYS A 290 -0.34 -11.85 16.44
CA LYS A 290 -1.14 -10.82 15.75
C LYS A 290 -0.61 -10.54 14.34
N VAL A 291 0.72 -10.49 14.17
CA VAL A 291 1.35 -10.40 12.83
C VAL A 291 1.02 -11.62 11.97
N ALA A 292 1.24 -12.82 12.51
CA ALA A 292 1.05 -14.07 11.78
C ALA A 292 -0.41 -14.27 11.34
N THR A 293 -1.37 -13.85 12.17
CA THR A 293 -2.82 -13.93 11.89
C THR A 293 -3.36 -12.76 11.07
N ARG A 294 -2.50 -11.83 10.63
CA ARG A 294 -2.88 -10.57 9.93
C ARG A 294 -3.93 -9.74 10.69
N ARG A 295 -4.00 -9.83 12.02
CA ARG A 295 -4.96 -9.09 12.87
C ARG A 295 -4.41 -7.74 13.37
N ILE A 296 -3.53 -7.13 12.59
CA ILE A 296 -2.98 -5.78 12.83
C ILE A 296 -3.75 -4.81 11.97
#